data_AF-A0A1C6T399-F1
#
_entry.id   AF-A0A1C6T399-F1
#
_cell.length_a   1.000
_cell.length_b   1.000
_cell.length_c   1.000
_cell.angle_alpha   90.00
_cell.angle_beta   90.00
_cell.angle_gamma   90.00
#
_symmetry.space_group_name_H-M   'P 1'
#
loop_
_entity.id
_entity.type
_entity.pdbx_description
1 polymer ?
#
loop_
_entity_poly.entity_id
_entity_poly.type
_entity_poly.pdbx_seq_one_letter_code
_entity_poly.pdbx_strand_id
1 'polypeptide(L)'
;MANLPSPDHPPWCLRGPDCAGPNDLHLSRLVGTAVRGDEVIQARLGLWRMDVAPIPPTGLLLELSAGEYVERWPLDLAQSRALAHLAGRLVRRLPSWPARVAA
;
A
#
# COMPACT_ATOMS: atom_id res chain seq x y z
N MET A 1 12.45 -25.89 -2.79
CA MET A 1 12.80 -24.97 -3.90
C MET A 1 12.93 -23.58 -3.30
N ALA A 2 14.14 -23.04 -3.22
CA ALA A 2 14.37 -21.71 -2.71
C ALA A 2 14.02 -20.72 -3.83
N ASN A 3 12.97 -19.91 -3.63
CA ASN A 3 12.63 -18.81 -4.53
C ASN A 3 13.80 -17.83 -4.49
N LEU A 4 14.70 -17.92 -5.48
CA LEU A 4 15.74 -16.91 -5.67
C LEU A 4 15.02 -15.57 -5.86
N PRO A 5 15.38 -14.53 -5.11
CA PRO A 5 14.76 -13.22 -5.27
C PRO A 5 15.04 -12.77 -6.70
N SER A 6 13.96 -12.58 -7.47
CA SER A 6 14.06 -11.80 -8.71
C SER A 6 14.79 -10.50 -8.37
N PRO A 7 15.82 -10.10 -9.13
CA PRO A 7 16.56 -8.85 -8.88
C PRO A 7 15.65 -7.61 -8.88
N ASP A 8 14.42 -7.74 -9.37
CA ASP A 8 13.41 -6.69 -9.42
C ASP A 8 12.46 -6.66 -8.21
N HIS A 9 12.70 -7.46 -7.17
CA HIS A 9 11.83 -7.50 -6.01
C HIS A 9 11.85 -6.17 -5.23
N PRO A 10 10.69 -5.53 -4.97
CA PRO A 10 10.68 -4.21 -4.35
C PRO A 10 11.28 -4.22 -2.93
N PRO A 11 12.15 -3.26 -2.57
CA PRO A 11 12.81 -3.23 -1.26
C PRO A 11 11.85 -2.97 -0.09
N TRP A 12 10.64 -2.47 -0.39
CA TRP A 12 9.56 -2.23 0.55
C TRP A 12 8.59 -3.41 0.70
N CYS A 13 8.73 -4.46 -0.11
CA CYS A 13 7.86 -5.62 -0.03
C CYS A 13 8.08 -6.37 1.30
N LEU A 14 7.01 -6.98 1.80
CA LEU A 14 7.06 -7.97 2.86
C LEU A 14 8.03 -9.09 2.48
N ARG A 15 8.59 -9.77 3.49
CA ARG A 15 9.65 -10.78 3.32
C ARG A 15 9.16 -12.17 3.74
N GLY A 16 9.79 -13.21 3.22
CA GLY A 16 9.53 -14.59 3.64
C GLY A 16 8.14 -15.06 3.18
N PRO A 17 7.38 -15.81 3.99
CA PRO A 17 6.06 -16.32 3.60
C PRO A 17 5.01 -15.21 3.40
N ASP A 18 5.27 -14.00 3.91
CA ASP A 18 4.42 -12.82 3.72
C ASP A 18 4.78 -12.06 2.43
N CYS A 19 5.92 -12.40 1.81
CA CYS A 19 6.34 -11.89 0.51
C CYS A 19 5.62 -12.66 -0.59
N ALA A 20 4.98 -11.94 -1.51
CA ALA A 20 4.43 -12.47 -2.75
C ALA A 20 3.66 -13.78 -2.58
N GLY A 21 2.34 -13.65 -2.43
CA GLY A 21 1.46 -14.79 -2.70
C GLY A 21 1.69 -15.34 -4.13
N PRO A 22 1.16 -16.53 -4.45
CA PRO A 22 1.39 -17.23 -5.73
C PRO A 22 0.94 -16.48 -7.02
N ASN A 23 0.57 -15.20 -6.92
CA ASN A 23 -0.07 -14.39 -7.96
C ASN A 23 0.76 -13.17 -8.39
N ASP A 24 2.09 -13.21 -8.22
CA ASP A 24 3.00 -12.12 -8.61
C ASP A 24 2.67 -10.75 -7.95
N LEU A 25 1.95 -10.78 -6.83
CA LEU A 25 1.49 -9.60 -6.09
C LEU A 25 2.41 -9.31 -4.90
N HIS A 26 3.08 -8.17 -4.94
CA HIS A 26 3.94 -7.66 -3.88
C HIS A 26 3.20 -6.65 -3.03
N LEU A 27 3.28 -6.77 -1.71
CA LEU A 27 2.63 -5.86 -0.76
C LEU A 27 3.65 -5.35 0.24
N SER A 28 3.56 -4.08 0.63
CA SER A 28 4.26 -3.58 1.81
C SER A 28 3.48 -3.87 3.08
N ARG A 29 4.14 -3.71 4.23
CA ARG A 29 3.42 -3.59 5.51
C ARG A 29 2.42 -2.43 5.44
N LEU A 30 1.21 -2.67 5.92
CA LEU A 30 0.20 -1.63 6.11
C LEU A 30 0.58 -0.73 7.29
N VAL A 31 0.48 0.59 7.07
CA VAL A 31 0.71 1.62 8.07
C VAL A 31 -0.62 2.31 8.35
N GLY A 32 -1.08 2.24 9.59
CA GLY A 32 -2.28 2.95 10.03
C GLY A 32 -2.01 4.42 10.31
N THR A 33 -3.00 5.26 10.07
CA THR A 33 -3.08 6.59 10.69
C THR A 33 -3.63 6.43 12.11
N ALA A 34 -2.95 6.99 13.11
CA ALA A 34 -3.29 6.80 14.52
C ALA A 34 -4.78 7.08 14.79
N VAL A 35 -5.41 6.16 15.50
CA VAL A 35 -6.82 6.18 15.89
C VAL A 35 -7.01 7.18 17.01
N ARG A 36 -8.00 8.09 16.89
CA ARG A 36 -8.59 8.74 18.07
C ARG A 36 -9.63 7.79 18.65
N GLY A 37 -9.63 7.66 19.98
CA GLY A 37 -10.17 6.51 20.74
C GLY A 37 -11.63 6.08 20.49
N ASP A 38 -12.42 6.86 19.74
CA ASP A 38 -13.82 6.56 19.43
C ASP A 38 -14.07 6.26 17.93
N GLU A 39 -13.06 6.36 17.06
CA GLU A 39 -13.20 6.08 15.62
C GLU A 39 -13.37 4.56 15.35
N VAL A 40 -14.48 4.17 14.71
CA VAL A 40 -14.68 2.77 14.28
C VAL A 40 -14.16 2.48 12.86
N ILE A 41 -13.74 3.50 12.10
CA ILE A 41 -13.08 3.31 10.79
C ILE A 41 -11.57 3.36 10.98
N GLN A 42 -10.91 2.23 10.74
CA GLN A 42 -9.46 2.11 10.66
C GLN A 42 -9.03 2.19 9.20
N ALA A 43 -8.36 3.28 8.84
CA ALA A 43 -7.73 3.43 7.53
C ALA A 43 -6.23 3.12 7.61
N ARG A 44 -5.75 2.27 6.70
CA ARG A 44 -4.35 1.88 6.58
C ARG A 44 -3.89 1.98 5.15
N LEU A 45 -2.62 2.36 4.97
CA LEU A 45 -2.01 2.50 3.65
C LEU A 45 -0.79 1.59 3.52
N GLY A 46 -0.63 1.01 2.33
CA GLY A 46 0.55 0.27 1.92
C GLY A 46 0.90 0.55 0.46
N LEU A 47 1.94 -0.13 -0.02
CA LEU A 47 2.33 -0.17 -1.42
C LEU A 47 1.96 -1.53 -1.99
N TRP A 48 1.57 -1.56 -3.26
CA TRP A 48 1.40 -2.80 -4.01
C TRP A 48 2.12 -2.73 -5.35
N ARG A 49 2.50 -3.88 -5.89
CA ARG A 49 3.01 -4.05 -7.26
C ARG A 49 2.61 -5.41 -7.79
N MET A 50 2.25 -5.51 -9.07
CA MET A 50 2.05 -6.81 -9.74
C MET A 50 3.11 -7.01 -10.83
N ASP A 51 3.81 -8.14 -10.82
CA ASP A 51 4.85 -8.48 -11.81
C ASP A 51 4.27 -9.16 -13.06
N VAL A 52 3.22 -8.56 -13.64
CA VAL A 52 2.48 -9.12 -14.80
C VAL A 52 2.88 -8.52 -16.15
N ALA A 53 3.75 -7.51 -16.18
CA ALA A 53 4.11 -6.76 -17.38
C ALA A 53 5.55 -6.23 -17.32
N PRO A 54 6.17 -5.89 -18.47
CA PRO A 54 7.51 -5.28 -18.52
C PRO A 54 7.64 -3.98 -17.72
N ILE A 55 6.53 -3.26 -17.56
CA ILE A 55 6.39 -2.15 -16.63
C ILE A 55 5.39 -2.59 -15.56
N PRO A 56 5.86 -3.03 -14.38
CA PRO A 56 4.99 -3.55 -13.33
C PRO A 56 4.04 -2.46 -12.81
N PRO A 57 2.71 -2.64 -12.92
CA PRO A 57 1.78 -1.72 -12.28
C PRO A 57 2.05 -1.70 -10.78
N THR A 58 2.18 -0.50 -10.24
CA THR A 58 2.59 -0.24 -8.85
C THR A 58 1.75 0.91 -8.31
N GLY A 59 1.35 0.86 -7.05
CA GLY A 59 0.50 1.90 -6.48
C GLY A 59 0.36 1.86 -4.97
N LEU A 60 -0.62 2.64 -4.49
CA LEU A 60 -1.05 2.64 -3.09
C LEU A 60 -2.17 1.62 -2.89
N LEU A 61 -2.10 0.89 -1.79
CA LEU A 61 -3.19 0.08 -1.26
C LEU A 61 -3.82 0.84 -0.10
N LEU A 62 -5.12 1.11 -0.19
CA LEU A 62 -5.92 1.66 0.92
C LEU A 62 -6.80 0.55 1.47
N GLU A 63 -6.59 0.19 2.74
CA GLU A 63 -7.44 -0.72 3.49
C GLU A 63 -8.32 0.09 4.44
N LEU A 64 -9.63 -0.10 4.33
CA LEU A 64 -10.63 0.45 5.24
C LEU A 64 -11.26 -0.71 5.99
N SER A 65 -11.05 -0.76 7.30
CA SER A 65 -11.75 -1.66 8.20
C SER A 65 -12.73 -0.85 9.03
N ALA A 66 -13.95 -1.34 9.19
CA ALA A 66 -14.99 -0.57 9.85
C ALA A 66 -15.85 -1.46 10.74
N GLY A 67 -16.30 -0.91 11.87
CA GLY A 67 -17.27 -1.55 12.77
C GLY A 67 -18.69 -1.56 12.20
N GLU A 68 -19.66 -2.03 12.99
CA GLU A 68 -21.06 -2.17 12.57
C GLU A 68 -21.75 -0.84 12.23
N TYR A 69 -21.37 0.27 12.88
CA TYR A 69 -22.02 1.58 12.76
C TYR A 69 -21.12 2.64 12.09
N VAL A 70 -20.65 2.34 10.87
CA VAL A 70 -19.70 3.16 10.10
C VAL A 70 -20.21 4.56 9.81
N GLU A 71 -21.51 4.71 9.62
CA GLU A 71 -22.20 5.96 9.30
C GLU A 71 -22.12 6.98 10.44
N ARG A 72 -21.84 6.53 11.67
CA ARG A 72 -21.71 7.39 12.85
C ARG A 72 -20.30 7.95 13.02
N TRP A 73 -19.32 7.42 12.28
CA TRP A 73 -17.91 7.72 12.47
C TRP A 73 -17.19 7.80 11.10
N PRO A 74 -17.50 8.81 10.28
CA PRO A 74 -16.83 8.99 9.00
C PRO A 74 -15.32 9.24 9.20
N LEU A 75 -14.53 9.06 8.14
CA LEU A 75 -13.15 9.55 8.12
C LEU A 75 -13.18 11.07 8.32
N ASP A 76 -12.73 11.52 9.49
CA ASP A 76 -12.76 12.94 9.80
C ASP A 76 -11.66 13.71 9.04
N LEU A 77 -11.63 15.04 9.18
CA LEU A 77 -10.64 15.87 8.50
C LEU A 77 -9.21 15.60 9.01
N ALA A 78 -9.03 15.28 10.29
CA ALA A 78 -7.71 15.03 10.86
C ALA A 78 -7.14 13.70 10.34
N GLN A 79 -7.96 12.65 10.31
CA GLN A 79 -7.64 11.35 9.74
C GLN A 79 -7.39 11.47 8.24
N SER A 80 -8.24 12.22 7.51
CA SER A 80 -8.03 12.49 6.07
C SER A 80 -6.69 13.17 5.79
N ARG A 81 -6.31 14.16 6.60
CA ARG A 81 -4.99 14.82 6.49
C ARG A 81 -3.84 13.86 6.79
N ALA A 82 -3.99 13.04 7.83
CA ALA A 82 -2.98 12.03 8.18
C ALA A 82 -2.80 11.01 7.03
N LEU A 83 -3.91 10.58 6.40
CA LEU A 83 -3.90 9.67 5.25
C LEU A 83 -3.22 10.31 4.05
N ALA A 84 -3.53 11.56 3.73
CA ALA A 84 -2.90 12.29 2.64
C ALA A 84 -1.37 12.44 2.85
N HIS A 85 -0.95 12.79 4.08
CA HIS A 85 0.47 12.87 4.42
C HIS A 85 1.19 11.52 4.32
N LEU A 86 0.55 10.45 4.79
CA LEU A 86 1.10 9.10 4.71
C LEU A 86 1.16 8.61 3.26
N ALA A 87 0.12 8.83 2.46
CA ALA A 87 0.07 8.53 1.04
C ALA A 87 1.23 9.21 0.30
N GLY A 88 1.42 10.52 0.51
CA GLY A 88 2.54 11.26 -0.09
C GLY A 88 3.91 10.71 0.32
N ARG A 89 4.07 10.29 1.58
CA ARG A 89 5.30 9.62 2.05
C ARG A 89 5.54 8.27 1.37
N LEU A 90 4.50 7.48 1.16
CA LEU A 90 4.58 6.17 0.54
C LEU A 90 4.84 6.26 -0.96
N VAL A 91 4.16 7.17 -1.67
CA VAL A 91 4.39 7.41 -3.11
C VAL A 91 5.83 7.82 -3.39
N ARG A 92 6.46 8.61 -2.50
CA ARG A 92 7.89 8.95 -2.63
C ARG A 92 8.85 7.76 -2.52
N ARG A 93 8.39 6.60 -2.07
CA ARG A 93 9.17 5.34 -2.03
C ARG A 93 8.96 4.48 -3.27
N LEU A 94 7.97 4.82 -4.11
CA LEU A 94 7.80 4.15 -5.38
C LEU A 94 8.93 4.57 -6.31
N PRO A 95 9.47 3.64 -7.12
CA PRO A 95 10.40 4.02 -8.18
C PRO A 95 9.71 5.08 -9.05
N SER A 96 10.46 6.11 -9.44
CA SER A 96 9.98 7.10 -10.40
C SER A 96 9.48 6.37 -11.64
N TRP A 97 8.22 6.60 -12.01
CA TRP A 97 7.67 6.16 -13.29
C TRP A 97 8.70 6.50 -14.39
N PRO A 98 9.09 5.55 -15.27
CA PRO A 98 9.94 5.93 -16.38
C PRO A 98 9.13 6.88 -17.27
N ALA A 99 9.49 8.16 -17.22
CA ALA A 99 9.06 9.15 -18.19
C ALA A 99 9.68 8.77 -19.54
N ARG A 100 9.04 7.86 -20.27
CA ARG A 100 9.10 7.73 -21.74
C ARG A 100 8.25 6.55 -22.20
N VAL A 101 7.07 6.86 -22.70
CA VAL A 101 6.61 6.26 -23.97
C VAL A 101 6.50 7.44 -24.92
N ALA A 102 7.62 7.76 -25.57
CA ALA A 102 7.56 8.46 -26.85
C ALA A 102 7.27 7.35 -27.88
N ALA A 103 6.08 7.39 -28.45
CA ALA A 103 5.78 6.77 -29.74
C ALA A 103 5.74 7.89 -30.78
#